data_AF-A0A318JR47-F1
#
_entry.id   AF-A0A318JR47-F1
#
_cell.length_a   1.000
_cell.length_b   1.000
_cell.length_c   1.000
_cell.angle_alpha   90.00
_cell.angle_beta   90.00
_cell.angle_gamma   90.00
#
_symmetry.space_group_name_H-M   'P 1'
#
loop_
_entity.id
_entity.type
_entity.pdbx_description
1 polymer ?
#
loop_
_entity_poly.entity_id
_entity_poly.type
_entity_poly.pdbx_seq_one_letter_code
_entity_poly.pdbx_strand_id
1 'polypeptide(L)'
;MNALLTRFLHTVHADYFMEFPLWSTADGQVVGEFIKVRLSSQFEPACDGAGQSLGMLARLQAVAPGGEIMADEALTRLTRVSETPVVLDRFIRSLHLLNYLQAGYGGQGLILPVSALLLEAVSQEHGRVFRQIVDRLAGPAPRIGFLLPATYAAQPARLAALRANYARHGFATFLPTGQGAAVLQRLDDGC
;
A
#
# COMPACT_ATOMS: atom_id res chain seq x y z
N MET A 1 14.30 17.38 -10.80
CA MET A 1 13.87 15.98 -10.60
C MET A 1 13.76 15.73 -9.10
N ASN A 2 12.67 15.12 -8.63
CA ASN A 2 12.43 14.89 -7.19
C ASN A 2 13.52 13.96 -6.62
N ALA A 3 14.29 14.42 -5.62
CA ALA A 3 15.40 13.67 -5.05
C ALA A 3 14.98 12.32 -4.42
N LEU A 4 13.76 12.25 -3.86
CA LEU A 4 13.19 11.03 -3.34
C LEU A 4 12.91 10.02 -4.47
N LEU A 5 12.34 10.49 -5.57
CA LEU A 5 12.10 9.66 -6.76
C LEU A 5 13.43 9.16 -7.33
N THR A 6 14.43 10.03 -7.48
CA THR A 6 15.75 9.62 -7.96
C THR A 6 16.36 8.54 -7.08
N ARG A 7 16.33 8.69 -5.75
CA ARG A 7 16.79 7.65 -4.82
C ARG A 7 16.01 6.34 -5.01
N PHE A 8 14.69 6.40 -5.17
CA PHE A 8 13.86 5.21 -5.39
C PHE A 8 14.25 4.46 -6.67
N LEU A 9 14.39 5.19 -7.77
CA LEU A 9 14.75 4.63 -9.07
C LEU A 9 16.09 3.88 -9.01
N HIS A 10 17.07 4.42 -8.29
CA HIS A 10 18.40 3.82 -8.19
C HIS A 10 18.56 2.72 -7.13
N THR A 11 17.62 2.55 -6.21
CA THR A 11 17.80 1.64 -5.05
C THR A 11 16.72 0.59 -4.87
N VAL A 12 15.47 0.90 -5.18
CA VAL A 12 14.33 -0.01 -4.98
C VAL A 12 13.77 -0.45 -6.32
N HIS A 13 13.57 0.50 -7.24
CA HIS A 13 12.99 0.20 -8.55
C HIS A 13 13.85 -0.78 -9.35
N ALA A 14 15.15 -0.54 -9.41
CA ALA A 14 16.10 -1.41 -10.13
C ALA A 14 16.10 -2.86 -9.61
N ASP A 15 15.87 -3.07 -8.31
CA ASP A 15 15.94 -4.39 -7.68
C ASP A 15 14.61 -5.16 -7.73
N TYR A 16 13.47 -4.46 -7.77
CA TYR A 16 12.16 -5.06 -7.54
C TYR A 16 11.12 -4.77 -8.64
N PHE A 17 11.27 -3.69 -9.40
CA PHE A 17 10.17 -3.12 -10.20
C PHE A 17 10.61 -2.65 -11.59
N MET A 18 11.72 -3.15 -12.14
CA MET A 18 12.27 -2.67 -13.41
C MET A 18 11.28 -2.69 -14.57
N GLU A 19 10.31 -3.61 -14.54
CA GLU A 19 9.25 -3.75 -15.56
C GLU A 19 8.08 -2.77 -15.40
N PHE A 20 8.05 -1.98 -14.33
CA PHE A 20 6.95 -1.05 -14.01
C PHE A 20 7.45 0.40 -14.17
N PRO A 21 7.19 1.06 -15.31
CA PRO A 21 7.62 2.44 -15.53
C PRO A 21 7.08 3.37 -14.44
N LEU A 22 7.88 4.35 -14.03
CA LEU A 22 7.52 5.28 -12.98
C LEU A 22 8.17 6.65 -13.22
N TRP A 23 7.38 7.72 -13.12
CA TRP A 23 7.82 9.09 -13.42
C TRP A 23 7.12 10.11 -12.51
N SER A 24 7.64 11.34 -12.46
CA SER A 24 6.94 12.47 -11.85
C SER A 24 6.17 13.26 -12.89
N THR A 25 4.96 13.67 -12.55
CA THR A 25 4.16 14.64 -13.29
C THR A 25 4.59 16.08 -12.96
N ALA A 26 4.07 17.06 -13.70
CA ALA A 26 4.43 18.48 -13.55
C ALA A 26 4.02 19.06 -12.18
N ASP A 27 2.91 18.59 -11.62
CA ASP A 27 2.43 18.89 -10.26
C ASP A 27 3.19 18.11 -9.17
N GLY A 28 4.18 17.30 -9.57
CA GLY A 28 5.07 16.60 -8.67
C GLY A 28 4.60 15.21 -8.26
N GLN A 29 3.36 14.81 -8.55
CA GLN A 29 2.86 13.47 -8.25
C GLN A 29 3.75 12.41 -8.92
N VAL A 30 4.06 11.35 -8.18
CA VAL A 30 4.72 10.17 -8.75
C VAL A 30 3.64 9.24 -9.28
N VAL A 31 3.80 8.82 -10.54
CA VAL A 31 2.86 7.98 -11.27
C VAL A 31 3.60 6.74 -11.77
N GLY A 32 2.96 5.58 -11.66
CA GLY A 32 3.43 4.32 -12.21
C GLY A 32 2.60 3.85 -13.40
N GLU A 33 3.09 2.86 -14.13
CA GLU A 33 2.33 2.18 -15.17
C GLU A 33 2.41 0.66 -15.02
N PHE A 34 1.27 -0.01 -15.28
CA PHE A 34 1.18 -1.46 -15.36
C PHE A 34 0.29 -1.85 -16.55
N ILE A 35 0.84 -2.53 -17.56
CA ILE A 35 0.11 -2.94 -18.78
C ILE A 35 -0.68 -1.74 -19.37
N LYS A 36 0.01 -0.60 -19.53
CA LYS A 36 -0.58 0.67 -20.01
C LYS A 36 -1.66 1.29 -19.12
N VAL A 37 -1.96 0.70 -17.97
CA VAL A 37 -2.82 1.30 -16.95
C VAL A 37 -1.98 2.24 -16.11
N ARG A 38 -2.36 3.51 -16.08
CA ARG A 38 -1.71 4.52 -15.25
C ARG A 38 -2.15 4.35 -13.80
N LEU A 39 -1.19 4.31 -12.89
CA LEU A 39 -1.40 4.13 -11.45
C LEU A 39 -0.96 5.39 -10.72
N SER A 40 -1.86 5.96 -9.92
CA SER A 40 -1.56 7.11 -9.04
C SER A 40 -2.11 6.89 -7.63
N SER A 41 -1.68 7.74 -6.69
CA SER A 41 -2.07 7.66 -5.29
C SER A 41 -2.99 8.80 -4.90
N GLN A 42 -4.09 8.48 -4.22
CA GLN A 42 -4.90 9.42 -3.47
C GLN A 42 -4.82 9.08 -1.97
N PHE A 43 -5.05 10.06 -1.11
CA PHE A 43 -5.02 9.86 0.34
C PHE A 43 -6.25 10.50 0.98
N GLU A 44 -6.91 9.76 1.86
CA GLU A 44 -8.04 10.22 2.65
C GLU A 44 -7.78 10.06 4.15
N PRO A 45 -8.25 10.97 5.01
CA PRO A 45 -8.13 10.79 6.46
C PRO A 45 -8.89 9.54 6.91
N ALA A 46 -8.23 8.73 7.73
CA ALA A 46 -8.82 7.56 8.38
C ALA A 46 -9.02 7.80 9.87
N CYS A 47 -10.10 7.26 10.42
CA CYS A 47 -10.41 7.35 11.84
C CYS A 47 -10.92 6.01 12.40
N ASP A 48 -10.92 5.89 13.73
CA ASP A 48 -11.60 4.79 14.41
C ASP A 48 -13.11 5.05 14.54
N GLY A 49 -13.84 4.08 15.12
CA GLY A 49 -15.29 4.20 15.34
C GLY A 49 -15.70 5.33 16.29
N ALA A 50 -14.76 5.89 17.07
CA ALA A 50 -14.97 7.06 17.92
C ALA A 50 -14.57 8.38 17.23
N GLY A 51 -14.13 8.32 15.96
CA GLY A 51 -13.69 9.47 15.19
C GLY A 51 -12.26 9.93 15.48
N GLN A 52 -11.47 9.18 16.25
CA GLN A 52 -10.06 9.51 16.50
C GLN A 52 -9.23 9.22 15.24
N SER A 53 -8.33 10.14 14.89
CA SER A 53 -7.49 10.00 13.69
C SER A 53 -6.53 8.82 13.81
N LEU A 54 -6.50 7.99 12.78
CA LEU A 54 -5.55 6.88 12.61
C LEU A 54 -4.44 7.22 11.59
N GLY A 55 -4.62 8.28 10.80
CA GLY A 55 -3.68 8.74 9.78
C GLY A 55 -4.35 8.90 8.42
N MET A 56 -3.58 8.68 7.35
CA MET A 56 -4.01 8.79 5.96
C MET A 56 -4.08 7.41 5.32
N LEU A 57 -5.26 7.05 4.82
CA LEU A 57 -5.47 5.85 4.02
C LEU A 57 -5.13 6.13 2.56
N ALA A 58 -4.21 5.34 2.01
CA ALA A 58 -3.88 5.38 0.59
C ALA A 58 -4.97 4.66 -0.23
N ARG A 59 -5.28 5.27 -1.39
CA ARG A 59 -6.16 4.71 -2.42
C ARG A 59 -5.43 4.70 -3.74
N LEU A 60 -5.56 3.60 -4.46
CA LEU A 60 -5.10 3.50 -5.83
C LEU A 60 -6.12 4.17 -6.75
N GLN A 61 -5.64 5.02 -7.64
CA GLN A 61 -6.40 5.43 -8.82
C GLN A 61 -5.73 4.80 -10.03
N ALA A 62 -6.42 3.81 -10.62
CA ALA A 62 -6.00 3.14 -11.84
C ALA A 62 -6.80 3.70 -13.02
N VAL A 63 -6.12 4.19 -14.05
CA VAL A 63 -6.75 4.81 -15.23
C VAL A 63 -6.32 4.04 -16.47
N ALA A 64 -7.29 3.48 -17.18
CA ALA A 64 -7.07 2.76 -18.43
C ALA A 64 -6.55 3.72 -19.53
N PRO A 65 -5.97 3.20 -20.63
CA PRO A 65 -5.54 4.02 -21.76
C PRO A 65 -6.65 4.92 -22.35
N GLY A 66 -7.92 4.51 -22.25
CA GLY A 66 -9.09 5.28 -22.68
C GLY A 66 -9.50 6.41 -21.73
N GLY A 67 -8.87 6.50 -20.54
CA GLY A 67 -9.17 7.49 -19.52
C GLY A 67 -10.20 7.04 -18.48
N GLU A 68 -10.77 5.83 -18.61
CA GLU A 68 -11.71 5.31 -17.62
C GLU A 68 -11.00 4.90 -16.33
N ILE A 69 -11.62 5.19 -15.18
CA ILE A 69 -11.16 4.68 -13.89
C ILE A 69 -11.47 3.19 -13.81
N MET A 70 -10.43 2.41 -13.51
CA MET A 70 -10.52 0.97 -13.34
C MET A 70 -10.74 0.61 -11.87
N ALA A 71 -11.65 -0.34 -11.64
CA ALA A 71 -11.79 -0.97 -10.33
C ALA A 71 -10.59 -1.89 -10.02
N ASP A 72 -10.27 -2.03 -8.72
CA ASP A 72 -9.14 -2.83 -8.25
C ASP A 72 -9.24 -4.30 -8.70
N GLU A 73 -10.45 -4.86 -8.78
CA GLU A 73 -10.67 -6.23 -9.27
C GLU A 73 -10.36 -6.35 -10.76
N ALA A 74 -10.63 -5.30 -11.55
CA ALA A 74 -10.32 -5.28 -12.97
C ALA A 74 -8.81 -5.21 -13.20
N LEU A 75 -8.10 -4.36 -12.45
CA LEU A 75 -6.64 -4.29 -12.47
C LEU A 75 -6.02 -5.64 -12.08
N THR A 76 -6.54 -6.25 -11.02
CA THR A 76 -6.10 -7.55 -10.54
C THR A 76 -6.23 -8.65 -11.58
N ARG A 77 -7.30 -8.67 -12.39
CA ARG A 77 -7.46 -9.66 -13.47
C ARG A 77 -6.37 -9.58 -14.54
N LEU A 78 -5.77 -8.41 -14.75
CA LEU A 78 -4.68 -8.23 -15.73
C LEU A 78 -3.38 -8.95 -15.31
N THR A 79 -3.17 -9.17 -14.02
CA THR A 79 -1.98 -9.86 -13.48
C THR A 79 -1.92 -11.37 -13.77
N ARG A 80 -2.95 -11.94 -14.38
CA ARG A 80 -3.05 -13.39 -14.64
C ARG A 80 -2.17 -13.87 -15.82
N VAL A 81 -1.54 -12.97 -16.57
CA VAL A 81 -0.81 -13.32 -17.82
C VAL A 81 0.72 -13.13 -17.71
N SER A 82 1.25 -12.33 -16.78
CA SER A 82 2.69 -12.29 -16.43
C SER A 82 2.93 -11.58 -15.08
N GLU A 83 4.02 -11.98 -14.41
CA GLU A 83 4.61 -11.57 -13.11
C GLU A 83 3.65 -11.29 -11.93
N THR A 84 3.85 -12.06 -10.86
CA THR A 84 2.91 -12.43 -9.81
C THR A 84 2.17 -11.24 -9.17
N PRO A 85 0.86 -11.33 -8.84
CA PRO A 85 0.09 -10.29 -8.14
C PRO A 85 0.79 -9.66 -6.92
N VAL A 86 1.71 -10.42 -6.32
CA VAL A 86 2.62 -10.02 -5.26
C VAL A 86 3.51 -8.83 -5.64
N VAL A 87 4.09 -8.83 -6.85
CA VAL A 87 5.00 -7.78 -7.33
C VAL A 87 4.22 -6.50 -7.57
N LEU A 88 3.06 -6.59 -8.26
CA LEU A 88 2.18 -5.43 -8.46
C LEU A 88 1.72 -4.81 -7.14
N ASP A 89 1.31 -5.62 -6.17
CA ASP A 89 0.88 -5.12 -4.85
C ASP A 89 2.04 -4.40 -4.12
N ARG A 90 3.25 -4.96 -4.17
CA ARG A 90 4.45 -4.30 -3.63
C ARG A 90 4.79 -2.99 -4.37
N PHE A 91 4.61 -2.95 -5.68
CA PHE A 91 4.82 -1.77 -6.49
C PHE A 91 3.82 -0.65 -6.11
N ILE A 92 2.53 -0.97 -6.04
CA ILE A 92 1.46 -0.04 -5.62
C ILE A 92 1.75 0.55 -4.24
N ARG A 93 2.15 -0.28 -3.28
CA ARG A 93 2.50 0.20 -1.93
C ARG A 93 3.74 1.09 -1.91
N SER A 94 4.71 0.81 -2.77
CA SER A 94 5.91 1.64 -2.92
C SER A 94 5.56 2.99 -3.55
N LEU A 95 4.68 2.99 -4.56
CA LEU A 95 4.13 4.20 -5.16
C LEU A 95 3.38 5.06 -4.13
N HIS A 96 2.55 4.44 -3.28
CA HIS A 96 1.88 5.12 -2.18
C HIS A 96 2.86 5.72 -1.19
N LEU A 97 3.90 4.98 -0.79
CA LEU A 97 4.93 5.49 0.12
C LEU A 97 5.65 6.72 -0.46
N LEU A 98 6.01 6.68 -1.75
CA LEU A 98 6.68 7.82 -2.41
C LEU A 98 5.81 9.07 -2.40
N ASN A 99 4.55 8.94 -2.84
CA ASN A 99 3.62 10.06 -2.88
C ASN A 99 3.31 10.58 -1.47
N TYR A 100 3.19 9.69 -0.49
CA TYR A 100 2.95 10.07 0.90
C TYR A 100 4.11 10.89 1.49
N LEU A 101 5.35 10.44 1.28
CA LEU A 101 6.55 11.13 1.76
C LEU A 101 6.71 12.50 1.09
N GLN A 102 6.31 12.64 -0.18
CA GLN A 102 6.35 13.91 -0.90
C GLN A 102 5.25 14.88 -0.46
N ALA A 103 4.04 14.38 -0.16
CA ALA A 103 2.91 15.20 0.26
C ALA A 103 3.11 15.86 1.64
N GLY A 104 4.05 15.36 2.46
CA GLY A 104 4.44 16.04 3.69
C GLY A 104 3.36 16.08 4.76
N TYR A 105 2.63 14.97 4.97
CA TYR A 105 1.52 14.84 5.94
C TYR A 105 1.89 15.01 7.44
N GLY A 106 2.99 15.68 7.78
CA GLY A 106 3.29 16.12 9.14
C GLY A 106 3.48 14.99 10.15
N GLY A 107 3.91 13.81 9.69
CA GLY A 107 4.10 12.64 10.56
C GLY A 107 2.80 11.95 10.98
N GLN A 108 1.70 12.13 10.25
CA GLN A 108 0.50 11.28 10.36
C GLN A 108 0.84 9.80 10.05
N GLY A 109 -0.04 8.86 10.41
CA GLY A 109 0.14 7.47 9.95
C GLY A 109 -0.09 7.34 8.44
N LEU A 110 0.60 6.42 7.78
CA LEU A 110 0.26 5.95 6.44
C LEU A 110 -0.38 4.57 6.56
N ILE A 111 -1.60 4.43 6.03
CA ILE A 111 -2.33 3.17 6.01
C ILE A 111 -2.41 2.68 4.57
N LEU A 112 -1.93 1.46 4.33
CA LEU A 112 -1.81 0.85 3.02
C LEU A 112 -2.80 -0.32 2.90
N PRO A 113 -3.73 -0.31 1.94
CA PRO A 113 -4.49 -1.50 1.58
C PRO A 113 -3.57 -2.64 1.14
N VAL A 114 -3.99 -3.87 1.43
CA VAL A 114 -3.31 -5.08 0.97
C VAL A 114 -4.30 -6.02 0.31
N SER A 115 -3.94 -6.59 -0.83
CA SER A 115 -4.83 -7.51 -1.57
C SER A 115 -4.91 -8.89 -0.89
N ALA A 116 -6.08 -9.53 -0.97
CA ALA A 116 -6.25 -10.91 -0.50
C ALA A 116 -5.34 -11.88 -1.25
N LEU A 117 -5.13 -11.66 -2.55
CA LEU A 117 -4.24 -12.48 -3.37
C LEU A 117 -2.79 -12.46 -2.87
N LEU A 118 -2.26 -11.30 -2.46
CA LEU A 118 -0.93 -11.24 -1.85
C LEU A 118 -0.88 -12.05 -0.55
N LEU A 119 -1.90 -11.90 0.29
CA LEU A 119 -1.99 -12.61 1.58
C LEU A 119 -2.16 -14.12 1.43
N GLU A 120 -2.62 -14.59 0.28
CA GLU A 120 -2.73 -16.02 -0.06
C GLU A 120 -1.47 -16.55 -0.74
N ALA A 121 -0.83 -15.74 -1.59
CA ALA A 121 0.35 -16.16 -2.35
C ALA A 121 1.64 -16.19 -1.51
N VAL A 122 1.71 -15.42 -0.42
CA VAL A 122 2.88 -15.38 0.48
C VAL A 122 2.60 -16.25 1.69
N SER A 123 3.37 -17.33 1.84
CA SER A 123 3.14 -18.32 2.89
C SER A 123 3.69 -17.89 4.26
N GLN A 124 4.74 -17.05 4.34
CA GLN A 124 5.38 -16.57 5.57
C GLN A 124 6.06 -15.20 5.39
N GLU A 125 6.29 -14.48 6.49
CA GLU A 125 7.03 -13.19 6.56
C GLU A 125 6.36 -11.99 5.86
N HIS A 126 5.05 -11.82 6.04
CA HIS A 126 4.33 -10.64 5.56
C HIS A 126 4.95 -9.36 6.11
N GLY A 127 5.31 -8.43 5.23
CA GLY A 127 5.89 -7.15 5.60
C GLY A 127 7.42 -7.09 5.52
N ARG A 128 8.14 -8.22 5.52
CA ARG A 128 9.62 -8.22 5.48
C ARG A 128 10.20 -7.43 4.30
N VAL A 129 9.79 -7.77 3.08
CA VAL A 129 10.27 -7.08 1.86
C VAL A 129 9.88 -5.61 1.87
N PHE A 130 8.67 -5.29 2.34
CA PHE A 130 8.22 -3.91 2.39
C PHE A 130 8.99 -3.10 3.45
N ARG A 131 9.37 -3.70 4.58
CA ARG A 131 10.25 -3.07 5.56
C ARG A 131 11.60 -2.70 4.96
N GLN A 132 12.21 -3.61 4.19
CA GLN A 132 13.46 -3.33 3.48
C GLN A 132 13.31 -2.16 2.49
N ILE A 133 12.17 -2.07 1.79
CA ILE A 133 11.85 -0.93 0.92
C ILE A 133 11.76 0.36 1.74
N VAL A 134 11.03 0.36 2.86
CA VAL A 134 10.90 1.53 3.75
C VAL A 134 12.26 1.98 4.26
N ASP A 135 13.12 1.07 4.72
CA ASP A 135 14.46 1.36 5.24
C ASP A 135 15.37 2.00 4.18
N ARG A 136 15.20 1.63 2.91
CA ARG A 136 15.99 2.19 1.80
C ARG A 136 15.54 3.59 1.38
N LEU A 137 14.31 4.00 1.70
CA LEU A 137 13.70 5.22 1.17
C LEU A 137 13.47 6.29 2.23
N ALA A 138 12.97 5.92 3.39
CA ALA A 138 12.65 6.84 4.46
C ALA A 138 13.88 7.08 5.35
N GLY A 139 13.99 8.30 5.88
CA GLY A 139 14.88 8.59 7.02
C GLY A 139 14.26 8.02 8.30
N PRO A 140 13.76 8.85 9.24
CA PRO A 140 12.87 8.35 10.28
C PRO A 140 11.68 7.62 9.65
N ALA A 141 11.48 6.35 9.99
CA ALA A 141 10.45 5.54 9.36
C ALA A 141 9.05 6.09 9.71
N PRO A 142 8.19 6.37 8.72
CA PRO A 142 6.82 6.81 9.00
C PRO A 142 6.07 5.71 9.75
N ARG A 143 5.07 6.10 10.57
CA ARG A 143 4.15 5.14 11.17
C ARG A 143 3.33 4.52 10.05
N ILE A 144 3.53 3.24 9.78
CA ILE A 144 2.85 2.52 8.70
C ILE A 144 1.94 1.44 9.29
N GLY A 145 0.75 1.28 8.72
CA GLY A 145 -0.05 0.08 8.94
C GLY A 145 -0.75 -0.44 7.70
N PHE A 146 -1.23 -1.67 7.80
CA PHE A 146 -1.86 -2.40 6.70
C PHE A 146 -3.36 -2.54 6.93
N LEU A 147 -4.16 -2.09 5.97
CA LEU A 147 -5.59 -2.35 5.93
C LEU A 147 -5.83 -3.71 5.26
N LEU A 148 -6.22 -4.70 6.06
CA LEU A 148 -6.55 -6.04 5.58
C LEU A 148 -7.91 -6.06 4.87
N PRO A 149 -8.12 -7.00 3.91
CA PRO A 149 -9.43 -7.18 3.30
C PRO A 149 -10.50 -7.55 4.33
N ALA A 150 -11.71 -7.01 4.17
CA ALA A 150 -12.84 -7.25 5.08
C ALA A 150 -13.17 -8.75 5.25
N THR A 151 -12.89 -9.58 4.24
CA THR A 151 -13.10 -11.03 4.27
C THR A 151 -12.31 -11.76 5.37
N TYR A 152 -11.25 -11.13 5.90
CA TYR A 152 -10.47 -11.69 7.00
C TYR A 152 -11.14 -11.48 8.37
N ALA A 153 -12.13 -10.59 8.49
CA ALA A 153 -12.89 -10.38 9.74
C ALA A 153 -13.51 -11.69 10.28
N ALA A 154 -13.91 -12.59 9.37
CA ALA A 154 -14.47 -13.90 9.72
C ALA A 154 -13.42 -14.99 9.99
N GLN A 155 -12.12 -14.66 10.05
CA GLN A 155 -11.02 -15.62 10.19
C GLN A 155 -10.05 -15.25 11.34
N PRO A 156 -10.45 -15.39 12.62
CA PRO A 156 -9.68 -14.88 13.78
C PRO A 156 -8.25 -15.42 13.87
N ALA A 157 -8.05 -16.72 13.63
CA ALA A 157 -6.71 -17.33 13.66
C ALA A 157 -5.79 -16.76 12.57
N ARG A 158 -6.35 -16.51 11.37
CA ARG A 158 -5.59 -15.92 10.26
C ARG A 158 -5.28 -14.44 10.53
N LEU A 159 -6.21 -13.69 11.12
CA LEU A 159 -5.96 -12.31 11.57
C LEU A 159 -4.84 -12.23 12.60
N ALA A 160 -4.87 -13.09 13.62
CA ALA A 160 -3.83 -13.12 14.65
C ALA A 160 -2.45 -13.42 14.03
N ALA A 161 -2.38 -14.38 13.11
CA ALA A 161 -1.15 -14.70 12.39
C ALA A 161 -0.65 -13.53 11.52
N LEU A 162 -1.53 -12.90 10.73
CA LEU A 162 -1.17 -11.74 9.89
C LEU A 162 -0.69 -10.56 10.73
N ARG A 163 -1.41 -10.24 11.81
CA ARG A 163 -1.06 -9.19 12.76
C ARG A 163 0.31 -9.43 13.36
N ALA A 164 0.58 -10.64 13.85
CA ALA A 164 1.87 -11.00 14.43
C ALA A 164 3.02 -10.86 13.41
N ASN A 165 2.79 -11.26 12.15
CA ASN A 165 3.79 -11.08 11.08
C ASN A 165 4.08 -9.60 10.80
N TYR A 166 3.05 -8.78 10.58
CA TYR A 166 3.23 -7.35 10.33
C TYR A 166 3.86 -6.61 11.53
N ALA A 167 3.46 -6.94 12.76
CA ALA A 167 4.01 -6.36 13.98
C ALA A 167 5.51 -6.64 14.15
N ARG A 168 5.99 -7.85 13.79
CA ARG A 168 7.42 -8.20 13.79
C ARG A 168 8.27 -7.31 12.87
N HIS A 169 7.64 -6.63 11.91
CA HIS A 169 8.29 -5.69 11.00
C HIS A 169 7.94 -4.22 11.30
N GLY A 170 7.35 -3.94 12.47
CA GLY A 170 7.05 -2.59 12.94
C GLY A 170 5.81 -1.97 12.30
N PHE A 171 4.89 -2.78 11.76
CA PHE A 171 3.67 -2.31 11.11
C PHE A 171 2.43 -2.58 11.96
N ALA A 172 1.52 -1.59 12.01
CA ALA A 172 0.18 -1.79 12.54
C ALA A 172 -0.71 -2.57 11.55
N THR A 173 -1.84 -3.09 12.02
CA THR A 173 -2.82 -3.78 11.17
C THR A 173 -4.22 -3.27 11.47
N PHE A 174 -5.02 -3.11 10.43
CA PHE A 174 -6.37 -2.54 10.50
C PHE A 174 -7.38 -3.41 9.72
N LEU A 175 -8.65 -3.34 10.13
CA LEU A 175 -9.81 -3.86 9.40
C LEU A 175 -10.81 -2.73 9.12
N PRO A 176 -11.58 -2.79 8.04
CA PRO A 176 -12.71 -1.88 7.84
C PRO A 176 -13.86 -2.22 8.82
N THR A 177 -14.58 -1.21 9.32
CA THR A 177 -15.69 -1.41 10.29
C THR A 177 -17.07 -1.52 9.63
N GLY A 178 -17.17 -1.30 8.32
CA GLY A 178 -18.45 -1.22 7.60
C GLY A 178 -19.23 0.09 7.81
N GLN A 179 -18.77 0.97 8.71
CA GLN A 179 -19.38 2.29 8.99
C GLN A 179 -18.94 3.38 7.99
N GLY A 180 -18.05 3.03 7.06
CA GLY A 180 -17.50 3.92 6.05
C GLY A 180 -16.20 3.37 5.48
N ALA A 181 -15.80 3.84 4.31
CA ALA A 181 -14.62 3.31 3.61
C ALA A 181 -13.29 3.60 4.36
N ALA A 182 -13.25 4.66 5.18
CA ALA A 182 -12.09 5.11 5.94
C ALA A 182 -12.29 5.04 7.48
N VAL A 183 -13.34 4.35 7.94
CA VAL A 183 -13.54 4.06 9.37
C VAL A 183 -12.97 2.67 9.64
N LEU A 184 -11.91 2.61 10.43
CA LEU A 184 -11.08 1.42 10.59
C LEU A 184 -10.99 0.98 12.05
N GLN A 185 -10.94 -0.32 12.26
CA GLN A 185 -10.59 -0.92 13.53
C GLN A 185 -9.11 -1.27 13.51
N ARG A 186 -8.36 -0.77 14.48
CA ARG A 186 -6.99 -1.23 14.73
C ARG A 186 -7.03 -2.60 15.39
N LEU A 187 -6.19 -3.52 14.92
CA LEU A 187 -6.01 -4.82 15.55
C LEU A 187 -4.93 -4.70 16.63
N ASP A 188 -5.35 -4.58 17.87
CA ASP A 188 -4.46 -4.47 19.02
C ASP A 188 -4.08 -5.84 19.59
N ASP A 189 -3.04 -5.86 20.42
CA ASP A 189 -2.63 -7.03 21.21
C ASP A 189 -3.68 -7.33 22.28
N GLY A 190 -4.72 -8.09 21.95
CA GLY A 190 -5.62 -8.69 22.94
C GLY A 190 -7.10 -8.41 22.70
N CYS A 191 -7.79 -9.42 22.18
CA CYS A 191 -9.12 -9.81 22.62
C CYS A 191 -9.07 -11.33 22.81
#